data_AF-A0A510KH66-F1
#
_entry.id   AF-A0A510KH66-F1
#
_cell.length_a   1.000
_cell.length_b   1.000
_cell.length_c   1.000
_cell.angle_alpha   90.00
_cell.angle_beta   90.00
_cell.angle_gamma   90.00
#
_symmetry.space_group_name_H-M   'P 1'
#
loop_
_entity.id
_entity.type
_entity.pdbx_description
1 polymer ?
#
loop_
_entity_poly.entity_id
_entity_poly.type
_entity_poly.pdbx_seq_one_letter_code
_entity_poly.pdbx_strand_id
1 'polypeptide(L)'
;MLQNRLIIIGKHYKNKIYETSKNKWIIELNGNKLNNWDDFYDIMQKEIDVADYNSKFGKGYYTYQDFARDIALLNKVEEKKYEGINIILDYTDKFKIIEGKEKADIYENIVITMLLEWYRDLRIINKNKNITIDIKFYILIDDSNFINKNFNFTNELIIAIENDKKEIYKRYKDFELQKIDVKSKKDPDSYIEFKKNEINDKFLNQIEKKLSNFGGSKLGILLFNSEELIWYRKYKLLYIIENILIKRYIRGQEIHIYLIFNNDIF
;
A
#
# COMPACT_ATOMS: atom_id res chain seq x y z
N MET A 1 -5.81 -16.36 -1.12
CA MET A 1 -5.26 -15.07 -0.72
C MET A 1 -4.90 -14.19 -1.90
N LEU A 2 -5.39 -12.96 -1.86
CA LEU A 2 -4.98 -11.93 -2.81
C LEU A 2 -3.50 -11.62 -2.67
N GLN A 3 -2.87 -11.28 -3.79
CA GLN A 3 -1.44 -10.98 -3.83
C GLN A 3 -1.17 -9.48 -3.84
N ASN A 4 -2.20 -8.65 -3.64
CA ASN A 4 -2.09 -7.21 -3.75
C ASN A 4 -1.24 -6.68 -2.61
N ARG A 5 -0.17 -5.98 -2.97
CA ARG A 5 0.86 -5.59 -2.00
C ARG A 5 1.65 -4.38 -2.45
N LEU A 6 2.05 -3.59 -1.46
CA LEU A 6 3.10 -2.60 -1.57
C LEU A 6 4.42 -3.26 -1.16
N ILE A 7 5.46 -3.05 -1.95
CA ILE A 7 6.77 -3.70 -1.83
C ILE A 7 7.84 -2.62 -1.77
N ILE A 8 8.58 -2.58 -0.66
CA ILE A 8 9.80 -1.79 -0.52
C ILE A 8 10.96 -2.63 -1.01
N ILE A 9 11.68 -2.12 -2.01
CA ILE A 9 12.75 -2.85 -2.68
C ILE A 9 13.86 -1.90 -3.16
N GLY A 10 15.08 -2.42 -3.28
CA GLY A 10 16.22 -1.65 -3.77
C GLY A 10 16.11 -1.33 -5.26
N LYS A 11 16.60 -0.15 -5.63
CA LYS A 11 16.52 0.35 -7.00
C LYS A 11 17.32 -0.50 -7.98
N HIS A 12 18.37 -1.19 -7.53
CA HIS A 12 19.09 -2.18 -8.36
C HIS A 12 18.19 -3.32 -8.90
N TYR A 13 17.04 -3.61 -8.27
CA TYR A 13 16.08 -4.60 -8.78
C TYR A 13 15.18 -4.07 -9.90
N LYS A 14 15.28 -2.79 -10.27
CA LYS A 14 14.39 -2.16 -11.27
C LYS A 14 14.29 -3.00 -12.54
N ASN A 15 15.41 -3.35 -13.19
CA ASN A 15 15.37 -4.12 -14.45
C ASN A 15 14.64 -5.46 -14.30
N LYS A 16 14.90 -6.19 -13.20
CA LYS A 16 14.23 -7.45 -12.90
C LYS A 16 12.71 -7.28 -12.70
N ILE A 17 12.29 -6.18 -12.07
CA ILE A 17 10.87 -5.85 -11.94
C ILE A 17 10.25 -5.66 -13.32
N TYR A 18 10.86 -4.88 -14.22
CA TYR A 18 10.31 -4.65 -15.56
C TYR A 18 10.28 -5.94 -16.39
N GLU A 19 11.31 -6.77 -16.30
CA GLU A 19 11.36 -8.07 -16.97
C GLU A 19 10.22 -9.00 -16.53
N THR A 20 9.92 -9.03 -15.25
CA THR A 20 8.81 -9.82 -14.68
C THR A 20 7.45 -9.14 -14.82
N SER A 21 7.41 -7.88 -15.26
CA SER A 21 6.18 -7.09 -15.45
C SER A 21 5.75 -6.98 -16.92
N LYS A 22 6.39 -7.69 -17.86
CA LYS A 22 6.11 -7.57 -19.31
C LYS A 22 4.65 -7.80 -19.70
N ASN A 23 3.92 -8.60 -18.94
CA ASN A 23 2.49 -8.89 -19.17
C ASN A 23 1.57 -8.10 -18.22
N LYS A 24 2.08 -7.11 -17.50
CA LYS A 24 1.35 -6.28 -16.54
C LYS A 24 1.21 -4.86 -17.10
N TRP A 25 0.16 -4.16 -16.69
CA TRP A 25 0.07 -2.72 -16.93
C TRP A 25 1.04 -2.00 -16.00
N ILE A 26 2.08 -1.38 -16.56
CA ILE A 26 3.08 -0.64 -15.79
C ILE A 26 2.70 0.83 -15.72
N ILE A 27 2.60 1.37 -14.51
CA ILE A 27 2.39 2.80 -14.24
C ILE A 27 3.61 3.33 -13.50
N GLU A 28 4.29 4.33 -14.07
CA GLU A 28 5.50 4.89 -13.48
C GLU A 28 5.21 6.20 -12.73
N LEU A 29 5.60 6.23 -11.46
CA LEU A 29 5.57 7.41 -10.62
C LEU A 29 6.99 7.92 -10.41
N ASN A 30 7.37 8.96 -11.15
CA ASN A 30 8.67 9.60 -10.99
C ASN A 30 8.67 10.50 -9.75
N GLY A 31 9.35 10.09 -8.67
CA GLY A 31 9.40 10.87 -7.43
C GLY A 31 10.00 12.27 -7.56
N ASN A 32 10.78 12.56 -8.62
CA ASN A 32 11.26 13.93 -8.88
C ASN A 32 10.18 14.83 -9.49
N LYS A 33 9.09 14.26 -10.01
CA LYS A 33 7.97 14.99 -10.61
C LYS A 33 6.77 15.09 -9.69
N LEU A 34 6.69 14.25 -8.67
CA LEU A 34 5.66 14.34 -7.62
C LEU A 34 6.05 15.43 -6.62
N ASN A 35 5.18 16.42 -6.43
CA ASN A 35 5.31 17.44 -5.39
C ASN A 35 4.19 17.33 -4.35
N ASN A 36 3.04 16.78 -4.74
CA ASN A 36 1.83 16.69 -3.93
C ASN A 36 0.89 15.58 -4.45
N TRP A 37 -0.26 15.42 -3.80
CA TRP A 37 -1.32 14.50 -4.20
C TRP A 37 -1.93 14.87 -5.55
N ASP A 38 -1.97 16.16 -5.91
CA ASP A 38 -2.52 16.58 -7.20
C ASP A 38 -1.71 16.05 -8.40
N ASP A 39 -0.37 16.08 -8.32
CA ASP A 39 0.50 15.49 -9.34
C ASP A 39 0.30 13.97 -9.46
N PHE A 40 0.14 13.30 -8.32
CA PHE A 40 -0.18 11.88 -8.26
C PHE A 40 -1.55 11.59 -8.89
N TYR A 41 -2.56 12.37 -8.56
CA TYR A 41 -3.91 12.26 -9.12
C TYR A 41 -3.86 12.39 -10.64
N ASP A 42 -3.17 13.40 -11.18
CA ASP A 42 -3.15 13.64 -12.63
C ASP A 42 -2.50 12.48 -13.39
N ILE A 43 -1.43 11.89 -12.83
CA ILE A 43 -0.81 10.70 -13.41
C ILE A 43 -1.76 9.50 -13.35
N MET A 44 -2.31 9.19 -12.17
CA MET A 44 -3.19 8.04 -12.00
C MET A 44 -4.47 8.19 -12.82
N GLN A 45 -5.09 9.37 -12.86
CA GLN A 45 -6.27 9.65 -13.65
C GLN A 45 -6.01 9.35 -15.12
N LYS A 46 -4.89 9.83 -15.69
CA LYS A 46 -4.54 9.56 -17.08
C LYS A 46 -4.36 8.06 -17.37
N GLU A 47 -3.87 7.30 -16.39
CA GLU A 47 -3.59 5.88 -16.55
C GLU A 47 -4.84 5.02 -16.31
N ILE A 48 -5.60 5.25 -15.24
CA ILE A 48 -6.63 4.30 -14.76
C ILE A 48 -8.07 4.84 -14.78
N ASP A 49 -8.32 6.11 -15.08
CA ASP A 49 -9.68 6.63 -15.28
C ASP A 49 -10.21 6.26 -16.67
N VAL A 50 -10.52 4.98 -16.85
CA VAL A 50 -10.93 4.41 -18.14
C VAL A 50 -12.40 4.69 -18.50
N ALA A 51 -13.15 5.31 -17.60
CA ALA A 51 -14.57 5.63 -17.75
C ALA A 51 -14.86 7.15 -17.73
N ASP A 52 -13.81 7.97 -17.76
CA ASP A 52 -13.86 9.43 -17.82
C ASP A 52 -14.69 10.02 -16.67
N TYR A 53 -14.37 9.60 -15.44
CA TYR A 53 -14.97 10.14 -14.21
C TYR A 53 -14.61 11.60 -14.01
N ASN A 54 -13.37 11.99 -14.34
CA ASN A 54 -12.90 13.34 -14.13
C ASN A 54 -13.70 14.39 -14.93
N SER A 55 -14.13 14.07 -16.15
CA SER A 55 -14.99 14.98 -16.94
C SER A 55 -16.39 15.14 -16.36
N LYS A 56 -16.90 14.10 -15.69
CA LYS A 56 -18.27 14.05 -15.13
C LYS A 56 -18.38 14.68 -13.74
N PHE A 57 -17.37 14.44 -12.90
CA PHE A 57 -17.43 14.77 -11.48
C PHE A 57 -16.34 15.78 -11.04
N GLY A 58 -15.42 16.12 -11.94
CA GLY A 58 -14.29 17.00 -11.65
C GLY A 58 -13.19 16.32 -10.84
N LYS A 59 -12.05 16.99 -10.72
CA LYS A 59 -10.91 16.53 -9.93
C LYS A 59 -11.27 16.54 -8.44
N GLY A 60 -11.11 15.40 -7.79
CA GLY A 60 -11.43 15.29 -6.37
C GLY A 60 -11.06 13.95 -5.77
N TYR A 61 -10.91 13.95 -4.45
CA TYR A 61 -10.57 12.76 -3.69
C TYR A 61 -11.61 11.64 -3.87
N TYR A 62 -12.91 11.97 -3.82
CA TYR A 62 -13.98 11.00 -4.09
C TYR A 62 -13.97 10.52 -5.54
N THR A 63 -13.70 11.41 -6.51
CA THR A 63 -13.56 11.02 -7.92
C THR A 63 -12.46 9.99 -8.13
N TYR A 64 -11.32 10.15 -7.44
CA TYR A 64 -10.26 9.13 -7.45
C TYR A 64 -10.78 7.79 -6.95
N GLN A 65 -11.42 7.78 -5.78
CA GLN A 65 -11.94 6.55 -5.21
C GLN A 65 -12.93 5.87 -6.15
N ASP A 66 -13.76 6.64 -6.84
CA ASP A 66 -14.74 6.10 -7.78
C ASP A 66 -14.07 5.38 -8.95
N PHE A 67 -13.13 6.01 -9.67
CA PHE A 67 -12.48 5.33 -10.81
C PHE A 67 -11.52 4.23 -10.38
N ALA A 68 -10.83 4.38 -9.24
CA ALA A 68 -9.88 3.39 -8.74
C ALA A 68 -10.56 2.11 -8.24
N ARG A 69 -11.88 2.17 -7.99
CA ARG A 69 -12.71 1.05 -7.53
C ARG A 69 -13.71 0.59 -8.59
N ASP A 70 -13.71 1.21 -9.77
CA ASP A 70 -14.71 0.89 -10.77
C ASP A 70 -14.38 -0.39 -11.53
N ILE A 71 -15.42 -1.16 -11.82
CA ILE A 71 -15.31 -2.39 -12.61
C ILE A 71 -14.80 -2.12 -14.04
N ALA A 72 -14.97 -0.90 -14.54
CA ALA A 72 -14.44 -0.48 -15.83
C ALA A 72 -12.91 -0.67 -15.89
N LEU A 73 -12.19 -0.38 -14.81
CA LEU A 73 -10.74 -0.60 -14.73
C LEU A 73 -10.40 -2.09 -14.84
N LEU A 74 -11.14 -2.95 -14.13
CA LEU A 74 -10.96 -4.40 -14.21
C LEU A 74 -11.23 -4.92 -15.63
N ASN A 75 -12.35 -4.52 -16.23
CA ASN A 75 -12.70 -4.91 -17.60
C ASN A 75 -11.62 -4.45 -18.60
N LYS A 76 -10.99 -3.29 -18.36
CA LYS A 76 -9.92 -2.79 -19.23
C LYS A 76 -8.66 -3.64 -19.14
N VAL A 77 -8.29 -4.08 -17.93
CA VAL A 77 -7.17 -5.00 -17.70
C VAL A 77 -7.42 -6.32 -18.42
N GLU A 78 -8.63 -6.87 -18.34
CA GLU A 78 -9.03 -8.09 -19.06
C GLU A 78 -9.03 -7.90 -20.60
N GLU A 79 -9.61 -6.81 -21.11
CA GLU A 79 -9.64 -6.46 -22.54
C GLU A 79 -8.22 -6.42 -23.12
N LYS A 80 -7.29 -5.83 -22.37
CA LYS A 80 -5.87 -5.73 -22.74
C LYS A 80 -5.06 -6.99 -22.45
N LYS A 81 -5.68 -8.01 -21.85
CA LYS A 81 -5.04 -9.28 -21.45
C LYS A 81 -3.84 -9.06 -20.52
N TYR A 82 -3.90 -8.02 -19.69
CA TYR A 82 -2.90 -7.83 -18.66
C TYR A 82 -3.16 -8.80 -17.51
N GLU A 83 -2.09 -9.34 -16.93
CA GLU A 83 -2.16 -10.22 -15.77
C GLU A 83 -2.38 -9.45 -14.45
N GLY A 84 -2.39 -8.12 -14.48
CA GLY A 84 -2.32 -7.27 -13.29
C GLY A 84 -1.80 -5.87 -13.57
N ILE A 85 -1.65 -5.07 -12.51
CA ILE A 85 -1.16 -3.68 -12.57
C ILE A 85 0.07 -3.55 -11.66
N ASN A 86 1.16 -3.02 -12.20
CA ASN A 86 2.35 -2.69 -11.44
C ASN A 86 2.55 -1.18 -11.43
N ILE A 87 2.40 -0.57 -10.26
CA ILE A 87 2.68 0.85 -10.04
C ILE A 87 4.09 0.95 -9.45
N ILE A 88 4.96 1.78 -10.02
CA ILE A 88 6.38 1.84 -9.65
C ILE A 88 6.76 3.27 -9.27
N LEU A 89 7.01 3.51 -7.98
CA LEU A 89 7.46 4.79 -7.42
C LEU A 89 8.99 4.81 -7.26
N ASP A 90 9.65 5.78 -7.89
CA ASP A 90 11.05 6.12 -7.59
C ASP A 90 11.11 6.98 -6.30
N TYR A 91 11.60 6.42 -5.19
CA TYR A 91 11.61 7.08 -3.88
C TYR A 91 12.82 8.03 -3.73
N THR A 92 12.78 9.09 -4.52
CA THR A 92 13.83 10.12 -4.61
C THR A 92 13.90 11.01 -3.36
N ASP A 93 15.01 11.75 -3.20
CA ASP A 93 15.14 12.73 -2.11
C ASP A 93 14.08 13.83 -2.18
N LYS A 94 13.65 14.20 -3.40
CA LYS A 94 12.54 15.14 -3.58
C LYS A 94 11.23 14.58 -3.04
N PHE A 95 10.93 13.31 -3.32
CA PHE A 95 9.73 12.66 -2.78
C PHE A 95 9.79 12.53 -1.24
N LYS A 96 10.96 12.21 -0.68
CA LYS A 96 11.16 12.08 0.78
C LYS A 96 10.69 13.33 1.54
N ILE A 97 10.93 14.52 0.99
CA ILE A 97 10.65 15.81 1.63
C ILE A 97 9.26 16.39 1.32
N ILE A 98 8.43 15.72 0.52
CA ILE A 98 7.03 16.12 0.33
C ILE A 98 6.31 16.17 1.68
N GLU A 99 5.37 17.10 1.82
CA GLU A 99 4.57 17.25 3.03
C GLU A 99 3.91 15.91 3.44
N GLY A 100 3.92 15.61 4.73
CA GLY A 100 3.36 14.38 5.26
C GLY A 100 1.88 14.19 4.90
N LYS A 101 1.11 15.28 4.81
CA LYS A 101 -0.29 15.23 4.39
C LYS A 101 -0.44 14.66 2.97
N GLU A 102 0.30 15.23 2.03
CA GLU A 102 0.29 14.80 0.64
C GLU A 102 0.74 13.33 0.49
N LYS A 103 1.80 12.92 1.20
CA LYS A 103 2.24 11.51 1.20
C LYS A 103 1.18 10.57 1.80
N ALA A 104 0.50 10.99 2.86
CA ALA A 104 -0.58 10.19 3.46
C ALA A 104 -1.72 9.99 2.46
N ASP A 105 -2.13 11.06 1.77
CA ASP A 105 -3.16 10.99 0.73
C ASP A 105 -2.72 10.08 -0.43
N ILE A 106 -1.48 10.18 -0.90
CA ILE A 106 -0.94 9.29 -1.95
C ILE A 106 -0.98 7.82 -1.52
N TYR A 107 -0.45 7.49 -0.34
CA TYR A 107 -0.39 6.11 0.14
C TYR A 107 -1.77 5.50 0.39
N GLU A 108 -2.70 6.29 0.91
CA GLU A 108 -4.10 5.87 1.09
C GLU A 108 -4.75 5.56 -0.27
N ASN A 109 -4.59 6.45 -1.26
CA ASN A 109 -5.15 6.25 -2.60
C ASN A 109 -4.53 5.04 -3.32
N ILE A 110 -3.25 4.73 -3.09
CA ILE A 110 -2.62 3.49 -3.55
C ILE A 110 -3.27 2.25 -2.91
N VAL A 111 -3.50 2.25 -1.59
CA VAL A 111 -4.18 1.13 -0.93
C VAL A 111 -5.61 0.98 -1.47
N ILE A 112 -6.31 2.09 -1.70
CA ILE A 112 -7.64 2.10 -2.32
C ILE A 112 -7.62 1.42 -3.70
N THR A 113 -6.64 1.72 -4.54
CA THR A 113 -6.48 1.04 -5.84
C THR A 113 -6.22 -0.46 -5.67
N MET A 114 -5.40 -0.86 -4.68
CA MET A 114 -5.16 -2.28 -4.38
C MET A 114 -6.40 -3.03 -3.86
N LEU A 115 -7.42 -2.32 -3.38
CA LEU A 115 -8.69 -2.87 -2.92
C LEU A 115 -9.73 -3.01 -4.06
N LEU A 116 -9.39 -2.70 -5.31
CA LEU A 116 -10.30 -2.75 -6.48
C LEU A 116 -11.16 -4.02 -6.53
N GLU A 117 -10.56 -5.19 -6.36
CA GLU A 117 -11.26 -6.48 -6.39
C GLU A 117 -12.34 -6.61 -5.32
N TRP A 118 -12.10 -6.03 -4.15
CA TRP A 118 -13.05 -6.11 -3.04
C TRP A 118 -14.24 -5.20 -3.25
N TYR A 119 -14.07 -4.03 -3.87
CA TYR A 119 -15.21 -3.17 -4.21
C TYR A 119 -16.09 -3.74 -5.33
N ARG A 120 -15.58 -4.66 -6.17
CA ARG A 120 -16.42 -5.43 -7.08
C ARG A 120 -17.42 -6.30 -6.32
N ASP A 121 -16.97 -7.07 -5.34
CA ASP A 121 -17.80 -8.07 -4.64
C ASP A 121 -18.93 -7.42 -3.83
N LEU A 122 -18.81 -6.12 -3.57
CA LEU A 122 -19.81 -5.25 -2.96
C LEU A 122 -20.94 -4.82 -3.92
N ARG A 123 -20.70 -4.80 -5.24
CA ARG A 123 -21.75 -4.55 -6.24
C ARG A 123 -22.41 -5.89 -6.58
N ILE A 124 -23.64 -6.11 -6.08
CA ILE A 124 -24.47 -7.33 -6.24
C ILE A 124 -24.40 -7.96 -7.64
N ILE A 125 -24.24 -7.13 -8.67
CA ILE A 125 -24.18 -7.48 -10.09
C ILE A 125 -23.00 -8.41 -10.44
N ASN A 126 -21.90 -8.38 -9.68
CA ASN A 126 -20.63 -9.01 -10.09
C ASN A 126 -20.17 -10.19 -9.21
N LYS A 127 -20.97 -10.62 -8.22
CA LYS A 127 -20.64 -11.76 -7.33
C LYS A 127 -20.29 -13.06 -8.08
N ASN A 128 -20.72 -13.19 -9.34
CA ASN A 128 -20.49 -14.38 -10.17
C ASN A 128 -19.17 -14.36 -10.95
N LYS A 129 -18.46 -13.22 -11.02
CA LYS A 129 -17.16 -13.09 -11.68
C LYS A 129 -16.04 -13.20 -10.64
N ASN A 130 -15.50 -14.41 -10.46
CA ASN A 130 -14.35 -14.66 -9.56
C ASN A 130 -13.01 -14.26 -10.24
N ILE A 131 -12.90 -13.00 -10.65
CA ILE A 131 -11.69 -12.47 -11.30
C ILE A 131 -10.69 -12.07 -10.20
N THR A 132 -9.42 -12.39 -10.39
CA THR A 132 -8.35 -11.87 -9.53
C THR A 132 -7.40 -11.03 -10.35
N ILE A 133 -6.96 -9.89 -9.83
CA ILE A 133 -6.05 -8.95 -10.46
C ILE A 133 -4.90 -8.63 -9.50
N ASP A 134 -3.72 -9.14 -9.84
CA ASP A 134 -2.51 -8.89 -9.07
C ASP A 134 -2.05 -7.43 -9.24
N ILE A 135 -2.29 -6.61 -8.21
CA ILE A 135 -1.86 -5.21 -8.14
C ILE A 135 -0.67 -5.09 -7.21
N LYS A 136 0.47 -4.65 -7.75
CA LYS A 136 1.69 -4.41 -6.95
C LYS A 136 2.11 -2.96 -7.01
N PHE A 137 2.43 -2.41 -5.85
CA PHE A 137 3.05 -1.09 -5.76
C PHE A 137 4.49 -1.20 -5.28
N TYR A 138 5.45 -0.90 -6.16
CA TYR A 138 6.86 -0.92 -5.84
C TYR A 138 7.33 0.46 -5.40
N ILE A 139 7.94 0.56 -4.22
CA ILE A 139 8.70 1.73 -3.79
C ILE A 139 10.17 1.39 -3.94
N LEU A 140 10.82 2.02 -4.93
CA LEU A 140 12.23 1.81 -5.24
C LEU A 140 13.10 2.70 -4.37
N ILE A 141 13.81 2.09 -3.42
CA ILE A 141 14.75 2.78 -2.53
C ILE A 141 16.11 2.86 -3.21
N ASP A 142 16.66 4.06 -3.33
CA ASP A 142 18.02 4.24 -3.83
C ASP A 142 19.02 3.52 -2.91
N ASP A 143 19.87 2.70 -3.52
CA ASP A 143 20.79 1.78 -2.83
C ASP A 143 21.87 2.51 -2.01
N SER A 144 22.10 3.80 -2.30
CA SER A 144 22.96 4.67 -1.49
C SER A 144 22.42 4.92 -0.07
N ASN A 145 21.11 4.72 0.15
CA ASN A 145 20.50 4.92 1.47
C ASN A 145 20.73 3.74 2.42
N PHE A 146 21.15 2.57 1.92
CA PHE A 146 21.28 1.38 2.74
C PHE A 146 22.45 1.48 3.72
N ILE A 147 22.14 1.21 5.00
CA ILE A 147 23.16 1.10 6.04
C ILE A 147 23.96 -0.21 5.87
N ASN A 148 23.28 -1.27 5.45
CA ASN A 148 23.88 -2.55 5.09
C ASN A 148 23.41 -2.95 3.69
N LYS A 149 24.34 -3.22 2.77
CA LYS A 149 24.02 -3.58 1.38
C LYS A 149 23.84 -5.09 1.17
N ASN A 150 24.14 -5.91 2.19
CA ASN A 150 24.15 -7.36 2.09
C ASN A 150 22.87 -7.96 2.65
N PHE A 151 21.75 -7.75 1.97
CA PHE A 151 20.52 -8.48 2.24
C PHE A 151 19.72 -8.74 0.95
N ASN A 152 18.95 -9.82 0.95
CA ASN A 152 18.15 -10.27 -0.20
C ASN A 152 16.72 -10.57 0.25
N PHE A 153 16.04 -9.53 0.72
CA PHE A 153 14.63 -9.58 1.09
C PHE A 153 13.95 -8.27 0.66
N THR A 154 12.63 -8.21 0.80
CA THR A 154 11.80 -7.02 0.63
C THR A 154 11.03 -6.76 1.91
N ASN A 155 10.61 -5.51 2.14
CA ASN A 155 9.56 -5.25 3.12
C ASN A 155 8.23 -5.10 2.40
N GLU A 156 7.15 -5.66 2.94
CA GLU A 156 5.86 -5.71 2.26
C GLU A 156 4.71 -5.23 3.15
N LEU A 157 3.77 -4.51 2.56
CA LEU A 157 2.43 -4.28 3.10
C LEU A 157 1.44 -5.05 2.21
N ILE A 158 0.70 -5.99 2.79
CA ILE A 158 -0.03 -7.01 2.03
C ILE A 158 -1.51 -6.93 2.41
N ILE A 159 -2.37 -6.90 1.40
CA ILE A 159 -3.82 -6.89 1.57
C ILE A 159 -4.31 -8.32 1.76
N ALA A 160 -5.09 -8.57 2.82
CA ALA A 160 -5.68 -9.87 3.08
C ALA A 160 -7.02 -9.76 3.81
N ILE A 161 -7.88 -10.76 3.66
CA ILE A 161 -9.09 -10.89 4.48
C ILE A 161 -8.89 -11.87 5.63
N GLU A 162 -9.79 -11.80 6.60
CA GLU A 162 -9.94 -12.76 7.69
C GLU A 162 -9.89 -14.24 7.22
N ASN A 163 -10.51 -14.58 6.08
CA ASN A 163 -10.49 -15.91 5.51
C ASN A 163 -9.10 -16.38 5.04
N ASP A 164 -8.19 -15.46 4.74
CA ASP A 164 -6.82 -15.77 4.30
C ASP A 164 -5.89 -16.19 5.46
N LYS A 165 -6.33 -16.06 6.72
CA LYS A 165 -5.55 -16.36 7.93
C LYS A 165 -4.76 -17.67 7.86
N LYS A 166 -5.41 -18.76 7.43
CA LYS A 166 -4.76 -20.08 7.33
C LYS A 166 -3.60 -20.08 6.33
N GLU A 167 -3.76 -19.39 5.20
CA GLU A 167 -2.73 -19.27 4.18
C GLU A 167 -1.57 -18.37 4.69
N ILE A 168 -1.89 -17.28 5.37
CA ILE A 168 -0.88 -16.38 5.99
C ILE A 168 -0.02 -17.16 6.98
N TYR A 169 -0.62 -17.88 7.94
CA TYR A 169 0.14 -18.66 8.91
C TYR A 169 1.05 -19.72 8.25
N LYS A 170 0.60 -20.32 7.15
CA LYS A 170 1.41 -21.28 6.39
C LYS A 170 2.58 -20.60 5.67
N ARG A 171 2.35 -19.45 5.03
CA ARG A 171 3.37 -18.72 4.25
C ARG A 171 4.45 -18.11 5.15
N TYR A 172 4.10 -17.76 6.39
CA TYR A 172 4.99 -17.06 7.32
C TYR A 172 5.32 -17.88 8.57
N LYS A 173 5.37 -19.20 8.43
CA LYS A 173 5.79 -20.11 9.51
C LYS A 173 7.18 -19.79 10.06
N ASP A 174 8.05 -19.18 9.24
CA ASP A 174 9.43 -18.83 9.58
C ASP A 174 9.58 -17.40 10.11
N PHE A 175 8.47 -16.65 10.22
CA PHE A 175 8.43 -15.31 10.78
C PHE A 175 7.87 -15.36 12.21
N GLU A 176 8.36 -14.46 13.06
CA GLU A 176 7.67 -14.19 14.32
C GLU A 176 6.42 -13.36 14.01
N LEU A 177 5.23 -13.91 14.31
CA LEU A 177 3.96 -13.24 13.99
C LEU A 177 3.40 -12.49 15.19
N GLN A 178 3.23 -11.18 15.03
CA GLN A 178 2.64 -10.28 16.04
C GLN A 178 1.25 -9.83 15.59
N LYS A 179 0.26 -9.98 16.46
CA LYS A 179 -1.14 -9.62 16.19
C LYS A 179 -1.47 -8.29 16.86
N ILE A 180 -2.03 -7.36 16.10
CA ILE A 180 -2.39 -6.02 16.59
C ILE A 180 -3.74 -5.64 16.01
N ASP A 181 -4.63 -5.13 16.84
CA ASP A 181 -5.93 -4.61 16.43
C ASP A 181 -5.80 -3.10 16.15
N VAL A 182 -6.28 -2.63 15.00
CA VAL A 182 -6.30 -1.19 14.64
C VAL A 182 -7.46 -0.46 15.36
N LYS A 183 -7.77 -0.84 16.60
CA LYS A 183 -8.68 -0.06 17.47
C LYS A 183 -7.95 1.13 18.06
N SER A 184 -8.26 2.33 17.57
CA SER A 184 -7.76 3.57 18.17
C SER A 184 -8.76 4.73 18.00
N LYS A 185 -8.39 5.99 18.28
CA LYS A 185 -9.23 7.18 18.01
C LYS A 185 -8.97 7.72 16.60
N LYS A 186 -9.95 8.38 15.96
CA LYS A 186 -9.77 9.05 14.65
C LYS A 186 -8.48 9.87 14.66
N ASP A 187 -7.76 9.88 13.53
CA ASP A 187 -6.60 10.76 13.41
C ASP A 187 -7.03 12.23 13.52
N PRO A 188 -6.12 13.10 14.01
CA PRO A 188 -6.25 14.54 13.85
C PRO A 188 -6.51 14.93 12.40
N ASP A 189 -7.20 16.05 12.18
CA ASP A 189 -7.46 16.51 10.81
C ASP A 189 -6.17 17.02 10.11
N SER A 190 -5.13 17.37 10.88
CA SER A 190 -3.83 17.83 10.35
C SER A 190 -2.65 16.90 10.67
N TYR A 191 -1.68 16.83 9.75
CA TYR A 191 -0.45 16.06 9.94
C TYR A 191 0.40 16.59 11.11
N ILE A 192 0.44 17.91 11.31
CA ILE A 192 1.19 18.54 12.41
C ILE A 192 0.65 18.09 13.76
N GLU A 193 -0.68 18.05 13.90
CA GLU A 193 -1.31 17.58 15.14
C GLU A 193 -1.09 16.10 15.37
N PHE A 194 -1.16 15.29 14.30
CA PHE A 194 -0.76 13.88 14.36
C PHE A 194 0.67 13.75 14.89
N LYS A 195 1.63 14.51 14.32
CA LYS A 195 3.03 14.49 14.74
C LYS A 195 3.24 14.88 16.20
N LYS A 196 2.52 15.87 16.72
CA LYS A 196 2.59 16.27 18.13
C LYS A 196 2.12 15.16 19.08
N ASN A 197 1.19 14.33 18.62
CA ASN A 197 0.54 13.30 19.44
C ASN A 197 1.01 11.88 19.13
N GLU A 198 1.86 11.66 18.11
CA GLU A 198 2.22 10.32 17.63
C GLU A 198 2.85 9.45 18.72
N ILE A 199 3.66 10.05 19.60
CA ILE A 199 4.32 9.37 20.73
C ILE A 199 3.31 8.87 21.77
N ASN A 200 2.13 9.49 21.87
CA ASN A 200 1.07 9.10 22.79
C ASN A 200 0.06 8.16 22.13
N ASP A 201 0.22 7.83 20.84
CA ASP A 201 -0.68 6.95 20.13
C ASP A 201 -0.50 5.51 20.59
N LYS A 202 -1.52 4.96 21.26
CA LYS A 202 -1.49 3.60 21.81
C LYS A 202 -1.25 2.53 20.74
N PHE A 203 -1.75 2.71 19.52
CA PHE A 203 -1.61 1.75 18.44
C PHE A 203 -0.17 1.76 17.90
N LEU A 204 0.38 2.94 17.61
CA LEU A 204 1.77 3.06 17.15
C LEU A 204 2.75 2.55 18.22
N ASN A 205 2.50 2.88 19.49
CA ASN A 205 3.31 2.39 20.61
C ASN A 205 3.27 0.88 20.77
N GLN A 206 2.13 0.24 20.49
CA GLN A 206 2.07 -1.23 20.47
C GLN A 206 2.96 -1.80 19.37
N ILE A 207 2.89 -1.24 18.16
CA ILE A 207 3.75 -1.69 17.05
C ILE A 207 5.22 -1.48 17.39
N GLU A 208 5.62 -0.30 17.84
CA GLU A 208 7.01 0.00 18.18
C GLU A 208 7.53 -0.86 19.34
N LYS A 209 6.69 -1.18 20.33
CA LYS A 209 7.04 -2.13 21.39
C LYS A 209 7.31 -3.52 20.84
N LYS A 210 6.49 -3.99 19.89
CA LYS A 210 6.72 -5.29 19.22
C LYS A 210 8.01 -5.27 18.40
N LEU A 211 8.27 -4.18 17.68
CA LEU A 211 9.50 -3.99 16.91
C LEU A 211 10.75 -3.91 17.79
N SER A 212 10.67 -3.28 18.95
CA SER A 212 11.81 -3.10 19.86
C SER A 212 12.16 -4.38 20.61
N ASN A 213 11.16 -5.20 20.92
CA ASN A 213 11.37 -6.51 21.55
C ASN A 213 11.81 -7.59 20.55
N PHE A 214 11.80 -7.26 19.25
CA PHE A 214 12.15 -8.19 18.19
C PHE A 214 13.68 -8.18 17.95
N GLY A 215 14.34 -9.26 18.36
CA GLY A 215 15.78 -9.47 18.12
C GLY A 215 16.10 -10.27 16.85
N GLY A 216 15.09 -10.72 16.11
CA GLY A 216 15.25 -11.55 14.92
C GLY A 216 15.48 -10.76 13.63
N SER A 217 15.61 -11.46 12.51
CA SER A 217 15.78 -10.87 11.17
C SER A 217 14.47 -10.71 10.38
N LYS A 218 13.44 -11.52 10.68
CA LYS A 218 12.15 -11.58 9.97
C LYS A 218 10.93 -11.43 10.89
N LEU A 219 10.20 -10.32 10.76
CA LEU A 219 9.02 -10.02 11.58
C LEU A 219 7.76 -9.90 10.73
N GLY A 220 6.70 -10.60 11.14
CA GLY A 220 5.38 -10.49 10.53
C GLY A 220 4.42 -9.77 11.49
N ILE A 221 3.69 -8.78 11.00
CA ILE A 221 2.68 -8.07 11.79
C ILE A 221 1.32 -8.25 11.12
N LEU A 222 0.34 -8.75 11.86
CA LEU A 222 -1.04 -8.92 11.43
C LEU A 222 -1.86 -7.78 12.04
N LEU A 223 -2.29 -6.82 11.21
CA LEU A 223 -3.13 -5.69 11.59
C LEU A 223 -4.60 -6.03 11.32
N PHE A 224 -5.40 -6.19 12.37
CA PHE A 224 -6.83 -6.49 12.27
C PHE A 224 -7.68 -5.22 12.22
N ASN A 225 -8.86 -5.29 11.60
CA ASN A 225 -9.74 -4.14 11.36
C ASN A 225 -9.04 -3.05 10.53
N SER A 226 -8.33 -3.45 9.48
CA SER A 226 -7.49 -2.55 8.68
C SER A 226 -8.25 -1.49 7.88
N GLU A 227 -9.56 -1.65 7.72
CA GLU A 227 -10.46 -0.63 7.16
C GLU A 227 -10.31 0.71 7.90
N GLU A 228 -10.06 0.67 9.20
CA GLU A 228 -9.82 1.83 10.04
C GLU A 228 -8.62 2.68 9.59
N LEU A 229 -7.58 2.05 9.02
CA LEU A 229 -6.41 2.77 8.49
C LEU A 229 -6.75 3.60 7.25
N ILE A 230 -7.69 3.12 6.45
CA ILE A 230 -8.03 3.70 5.16
C ILE A 230 -9.13 4.74 5.27
N TRP A 231 -10.05 4.58 6.21
CA TRP A 231 -11.18 5.50 6.33
C TRP A 231 -10.97 6.62 7.34
N TYR A 232 -10.14 6.37 8.36
CA TYR A 232 -10.08 7.26 9.52
C TYR A 232 -8.66 7.60 9.98
N ARG A 233 -7.62 6.96 9.42
CA ARG A 233 -6.26 7.00 10.00
C ARG A 233 -5.11 7.01 8.99
N LYS A 234 -5.22 7.81 7.93
CA LYS A 234 -4.19 7.90 6.88
C LYS A 234 -2.80 8.28 7.40
N TYR A 235 -2.68 9.04 8.49
CA TYR A 235 -1.36 9.40 9.03
C TYR A 235 -0.69 8.24 9.76
N LYS A 236 -1.48 7.29 10.30
CA LYS A 236 -0.93 6.01 10.80
C LYS A 236 -0.46 5.12 9.67
N LEU A 237 -1.19 5.07 8.55
CA LEU A 237 -0.74 4.37 7.34
C LEU A 237 0.59 4.94 6.84
N LEU A 238 0.70 6.27 6.76
CA LEU A 238 1.95 6.97 6.46
C LEU A 238 3.08 6.56 7.40
N TYR A 239 2.82 6.53 8.72
CA TYR A 239 3.80 6.10 9.71
C TYR A 239 4.26 4.66 9.45
N ILE A 240 3.33 3.74 9.19
CA ILE A 240 3.64 2.34 8.89
C ILE A 240 4.56 2.23 7.67
N ILE A 241 4.24 2.92 6.58
CA ILE A 241 5.03 2.83 5.34
C ILE A 241 6.42 3.48 5.53
N GLU A 242 6.47 4.74 5.99
CA GLU A 242 7.72 5.50 6.06
C GLU A 242 8.62 5.05 7.21
N ASN A 243 8.06 4.89 8.41
CA ASN A 243 8.86 4.66 9.61
C ASN A 243 9.09 3.19 9.92
N ILE A 244 8.17 2.31 9.51
CA ILE A 244 8.32 0.87 9.72
C ILE A 244 8.89 0.24 8.45
N LEU A 245 8.15 0.20 7.35
CA LEU A 245 8.58 -0.57 6.18
C LEU A 245 9.86 0.01 5.54
N ILE A 246 9.91 1.30 5.23
CA ILE A 246 11.06 1.92 4.54
C ILE A 246 12.28 2.04 5.45
N LYS A 247 12.17 2.68 6.62
CA LYS A 247 13.33 2.88 7.50
C LYS A 247 13.95 1.58 8.00
N ARG A 248 13.14 0.54 8.24
CA ARG A 248 13.64 -0.77 8.70
C ARG A 248 14.25 -1.57 7.56
N TYR A 249 13.69 -1.46 6.35
CA TYR A 249 14.30 -2.02 5.13
C TYR A 249 15.72 -1.45 4.93
N ILE A 250 15.87 -0.12 5.04
CA ILE A 250 17.17 0.56 4.95
C ILE A 250 18.19 0.06 5.99
N ARG A 251 17.70 -0.38 7.16
CA ARG A 251 18.50 -0.94 8.26
C ARG A 251 18.80 -2.44 8.10
N GLY A 252 18.31 -3.09 7.05
CA GLY A 252 18.51 -4.53 6.86
C GLY A 252 17.61 -5.41 7.74
N GLN A 253 16.40 -4.93 8.09
CA GLN A 253 15.40 -5.71 8.83
C GLN A 253 14.21 -6.06 7.94
N GLU A 254 13.89 -7.36 7.84
CA GLU A 254 12.78 -7.90 7.02
C GLU A 254 11.47 -7.82 7.80
N ILE A 255 10.54 -7.00 7.31
CA ILE A 255 9.24 -6.75 7.93
C ILE A 255 8.13 -6.90 6.90
N HIS A 256 7.17 -7.76 7.22
CA HIS A 256 5.96 -7.97 6.43
C HIS A 256 4.74 -7.61 7.28
N ILE A 257 3.92 -6.70 6.77
CA ILE A 257 2.71 -6.23 7.45
C ILE A 257 1.50 -6.65 6.65
N TYR A 258 0.57 -7.35 7.30
CA TYR A 258 -0.71 -7.76 6.76
C TYR A 258 -1.78 -6.77 7.20
N LEU A 259 -2.37 -6.08 6.24
CA LEU A 259 -3.63 -5.40 6.47
C LEU A 259 -4.75 -6.43 6.34
N ILE A 260 -5.24 -6.90 7.49
CA ILE A 260 -6.34 -7.85 7.57
C ILE A 260 -7.65 -7.09 7.72
N PHE A 261 -8.47 -7.20 6.69
CA PHE A 261 -9.81 -6.63 6.65
C PHE A 261 -10.84 -7.71 6.94
N ASN A 262 -12.01 -7.28 7.41
CA ASN A 262 -13.12 -8.18 7.64
C ASN A 262 -13.53 -8.87 6.34
N ASN A 263 -14.01 -10.12 6.45
CA ASN A 263 -14.52 -10.87 5.30
C ASN A 263 -15.68 -10.16 4.62
N ASP A 264 -16.53 -9.59 5.47
CA ASP A 264 -17.60 -8.70 5.09
C ASP A 264 -17.06 -7.30 5.41
N ILE A 265 -16.65 -6.54 4.38
CA ILE A 265 -16.28 -5.12 4.58
C ILE A 265 -17.54 -4.25 4.85
N PHE A 266 -18.66 -4.90 5.20
CA PHE A 266 -19.87 -4.33 5.79
C PHE A 266 -20.52 -5.30 6.79
#